data_AF-A0A8T5LN95-F1
#
_entry.id   AF-A0A8T5LN95-F1
#
_cell.length_a   1.000
_cell.length_b   1.000
_cell.length_c   1.000
_cell.angle_alpha   90.00
_cell.angle_beta   90.00
_cell.angle_gamma   90.00
#
_symmetry.space_group_name_H-M   'P 1'
#
loop_
_entity.id
_entity.type
_entity.pdbx_description
1 polymer ?
#
loop_
_entity_poly.entity_id
_entity_poly.type
_entity_poly.pdbx_seq_one_letter_code
_entity_poly.pdbx_strand_id
1 'polypeptide(L)'
;MRKTPVLVLMGLLVVSLVAVGVFAMPFDKANDEAKNALEAGDFTAWKEAMISQLTEERFNRAVEGHQKMIERKTEMMEQRSLVQDAIESEDYQAWLSAIGDNPRQEKLIEVITEENFATFVEMHQARQSDDFETAQKLSEKLGLERNEGFSKRMHFGKGMRSGMKNCGK
;
A
#
# COMPACT_ATOMS: atom_id res chain seq x y z
N MET A 1 -2.80 40.74 23.43
CA MET A 1 -2.53 39.48 22.70
C MET A 1 -3.19 39.57 21.34
N ARG A 2 -2.40 39.77 20.28
CA ARG A 2 -2.90 39.98 18.91
C ARG A 2 -2.99 38.62 18.21
N LYS A 3 -4.18 38.26 17.73
CA LYS A 3 -4.43 37.07 16.90
C LYS A 3 -3.81 37.33 15.53
N THR A 4 -2.75 36.61 15.18
CA THR A 4 -2.19 36.60 13.82
C THR A 4 -3.00 35.64 12.93
N PRO A 5 -3.33 36.03 11.69
CA PRO A 5 -4.15 35.22 10.80
C PRO A 5 -3.34 34.07 10.19
N VAL A 6 -3.90 32.86 10.27
CA VAL A 6 -3.40 31.58 9.73
C VAL A 6 -3.50 31.50 8.19
N LEU A 7 -3.70 32.62 7.49
CA LEU A 7 -4.17 32.65 6.10
C LEU A 7 -3.07 32.70 5.01
N VAL A 8 -1.81 32.39 5.31
CA VAL A 8 -0.72 32.47 4.30
C VAL A 8 -0.17 31.11 3.84
N LEU A 9 -0.53 29.99 4.50
CA LEU A 9 -0.01 28.67 4.13
C LEU A 9 -0.91 27.84 3.19
N MET A 10 -1.93 28.43 2.57
CA MET A 10 -2.76 27.77 1.54
C MET A 10 -2.31 28.07 0.09
N GLY A 11 -1.33 28.95 -0.11
CA GLY A 11 -0.91 29.40 -1.44
C GLY A 11 0.13 28.53 -2.16
N LEU A 12 0.71 27.52 -1.51
CA LEU A 12 1.90 26.80 -2.00
C LEU A 12 1.72 25.29 -2.19
N LEU A 13 0.49 24.78 -2.29
CA LEU A 13 0.24 23.34 -2.50
C LEU A 13 -0.21 22.97 -3.93
N VAL A 14 -0.26 23.92 -4.87
CA VAL A 14 -0.91 23.68 -6.19
C VAL A 14 0.04 23.62 -7.40
N VAL A 15 1.33 23.94 -7.33
CA VAL A 15 2.11 24.14 -8.60
C VAL A 15 3.51 23.53 -8.64
N SER A 16 3.72 22.29 -8.22
CA SER A 16 4.95 21.56 -8.59
C SER A 16 4.79 20.06 -8.85
N LEU A 17 3.61 19.63 -9.33
CA LEU A 17 3.36 18.28 -9.83
C LEU A 17 3.02 18.29 -11.32
N VAL A 18 3.87 18.92 -12.15
CA VAL A 18 3.83 18.77 -13.61
C VAL A 18 5.14 18.16 -14.06
N ALA A 19 5.37 16.90 -13.67
CA ALA A 19 6.16 15.94 -14.43
C ALA A 19 6.15 14.62 -13.65
N VAL A 20 5.68 13.57 -14.30
CA VAL A 20 5.74 12.16 -13.88
C VAL A 20 4.67 11.73 -12.87
N GLY A 21 3.70 10.98 -13.40
CA GLY A 21 2.96 9.98 -12.63
C GLY A 21 1.62 10.46 -12.08
N VAL A 22 0.55 9.93 -12.67
CA VAL A 22 -0.81 9.89 -12.12
C VAL A 22 -0.74 9.53 -10.63
N PHE A 23 -0.82 10.54 -9.76
CA PHE A 23 -1.00 10.33 -8.33
C PHE A 23 -2.38 9.69 -8.18
N ALA A 24 -2.41 8.45 -7.69
CA ALA A 24 -3.61 7.74 -7.28
C ALA A 24 -4.24 8.46 -6.07
N MET A 25 -4.84 9.61 -6.32
CA MET A 25 -5.69 10.30 -5.38
C MET A 25 -7.06 9.61 -5.31
N PRO A 26 -7.75 9.61 -4.17
CA PRO A 26 -9.08 9.01 -3.99
C PRO A 26 -10.19 9.83 -4.67
N PHE A 27 -9.88 10.48 -5.79
CA PHE A 27 -10.85 11.08 -6.70
C PHE A 27 -11.26 9.99 -7.69
N ASP A 28 -12.07 9.03 -7.22
CA ASP A 28 -12.50 7.82 -7.96
C ASP A 28 -13.20 8.09 -9.31
N LYS A 29 -13.38 9.36 -9.67
CA LYS A 29 -13.74 9.79 -11.01
C LYS A 29 -12.91 11.02 -11.35
N ALA A 30 -11.82 10.85 -12.08
CA ALA A 30 -11.26 11.96 -12.84
C ALA A 30 -12.40 12.53 -13.70
N ASN A 31 -12.82 13.76 -13.41
CA ASN A 31 -13.82 14.49 -14.17
C ASN A 31 -13.41 14.43 -15.63
N ASP A 32 -14.30 14.04 -16.53
CA ASP A 32 -13.97 13.97 -17.95
C ASP A 32 -13.51 15.36 -18.46
N GLU A 33 -13.97 16.44 -17.82
CA GLU A 33 -13.48 17.81 -18.02
C GLU A 33 -11.99 17.98 -17.66
N ALA A 34 -11.54 17.43 -16.53
CA ALA A 34 -10.13 17.50 -16.13
C ALA A 34 -9.24 16.66 -17.05
N LYS A 35 -9.74 15.52 -17.57
CA LYS A 35 -9.02 14.71 -18.56
C LYS A 35 -8.90 15.45 -19.89
N ASN A 36 -10.01 15.99 -20.40
CA ASN A 36 -10.04 16.75 -21.64
C ASN A 36 -9.12 17.98 -21.58
N ALA A 37 -9.11 18.68 -20.45
CA ALA A 37 -8.20 19.80 -20.22
C ALA A 37 -6.72 19.37 -20.24
N LEU A 38 -6.40 18.19 -19.69
CA LEU A 38 -5.04 17.65 -19.70
C LEU A 38 -4.59 17.23 -21.11
N GLU A 39 -5.49 16.62 -21.89
CA GLU A 39 -5.23 16.29 -23.31
C GLU A 39 -5.06 17.53 -24.18
N ALA A 40 -5.77 18.61 -23.87
CA ALA A 40 -5.65 19.90 -24.54
C ALA A 40 -4.44 20.75 -24.06
N GLY A 41 -3.76 20.34 -22.98
CA GLY A 41 -2.71 21.15 -22.34
C GLY A 41 -3.23 22.42 -21.67
N ASP A 42 -4.53 22.50 -21.38
CA ASP A 42 -5.17 23.66 -20.75
C ASP A 42 -5.11 23.54 -19.22
N PHE A 43 -4.08 24.16 -18.64
CA PHE A 43 -3.88 24.19 -17.20
C PHE A 43 -5.02 24.89 -16.44
N THR A 44 -5.61 25.94 -17.01
CA THR A 44 -6.66 26.71 -16.35
C THR A 44 -7.93 25.89 -16.24
N ALA A 45 -8.36 25.29 -17.36
CA ALA A 45 -9.52 24.40 -17.38
C ALA A 45 -9.34 23.18 -16.46
N TRP A 46 -8.13 22.60 -16.44
CA TRP A 46 -7.81 21.49 -15.54
C TRP A 46 -7.92 21.90 -14.08
N LYS A 47 -7.33 23.05 -13.70
CA LYS A 47 -7.36 23.58 -12.33
C LYS A 47 -8.80 23.86 -11.88
N GLU A 48 -9.61 24.49 -12.72
CA GLU A 48 -11.02 24.77 -12.41
C GLU A 48 -11.83 23.49 -12.23
N ALA A 49 -11.67 22.52 -13.14
CA ALA A 49 -12.33 21.22 -13.05
C ALA A 49 -11.94 20.43 -11.79
N MET A 50 -10.72 20.61 -11.29
CA MET A 50 -10.25 20.00 -10.04
C MET A 50 -10.75 20.74 -8.80
N ILE A 51 -10.72 22.07 -8.79
CA ILE A 51 -11.13 22.90 -7.65
C ILE A 51 -12.64 22.86 -7.44
N SER A 52 -13.44 22.79 -8.52
CA SER A 52 -14.90 22.73 -8.43
C SER A 52 -15.41 21.53 -7.62
N GLN A 53 -14.62 20.45 -7.56
CA GLN A 53 -14.95 19.26 -6.79
C GLN A 53 -14.39 19.25 -5.37
N LEU A 54 -13.51 20.20 -5.03
CA LEU A 54 -12.89 20.28 -3.71
C LEU A 54 -13.80 21.06 -2.76
N THR A 55 -14.79 20.36 -2.20
CA THR A 55 -15.59 20.90 -1.09
C THR A 55 -14.86 20.71 0.24
N GLU A 56 -15.15 21.56 1.22
CA GLU A 56 -14.58 21.44 2.58
C GLU A 56 -14.88 20.06 3.20
N GLU A 57 -16.10 19.54 3.01
CA GLU A 57 -16.48 18.21 3.48
C GLU A 57 -15.63 17.10 2.85
N ARG A 58 -15.37 17.17 1.54
CA ARG A 58 -14.52 16.21 0.83
C ARG A 58 -13.07 16.30 1.29
N PHE A 59 -12.57 17.51 1.51
CA PHE A 59 -11.23 17.73 2.05
C PHE A 59 -11.10 17.11 3.45
N ASN A 60 -12.05 17.38 4.35
CA ASN A 60 -12.04 16.83 5.70
C ASN A 60 -12.11 15.29 5.68
N ARG A 61 -12.93 14.71 4.81
CA ARG A 61 -12.96 13.24 4.60
C ARG A 61 -11.63 12.69 4.11
N ALA A 62 -10.94 13.39 3.23
CA ALA A 62 -9.62 13.00 2.75
C ALA A 62 -8.57 13.06 3.86
N VAL A 63 -8.60 14.10 4.70
CA VAL A 63 -7.74 14.24 5.88
C VAL A 63 -7.99 13.11 6.87
N GLU A 64 -9.24 12.82 7.21
CA GLU A 64 -9.58 11.71 8.11
C GLU A 64 -9.14 10.35 7.55
N GLY A 65 -9.34 10.12 6.25
CA GLY A 65 -8.90 8.90 5.58
C GLY A 65 -7.38 8.76 5.58
N HIS A 66 -6.66 9.87 5.37
CA HIS A 66 -5.20 9.90 5.42
C HIS A 66 -4.68 9.63 6.83
N GLN A 67 -5.27 10.25 7.84
CA GLN A 67 -4.91 10.06 9.24
C GLN A 67 -5.08 8.59 9.66
N LYS A 68 -6.23 7.99 9.34
CA LYS A 68 -6.49 6.56 9.59
C LYS A 68 -5.50 5.65 8.86
N MET A 69 -5.06 6.04 7.65
CA MET A 69 -4.06 5.30 6.89
C MET A 69 -2.67 5.40 7.54
N ILE A 70 -2.28 6.58 8.01
CA ILE A 70 -1.02 6.77 8.76
C ILE A 70 -1.04 5.93 10.01
N GLU A 71 -2.09 6.04 10.83
CA GLU A 71 -2.24 5.28 12.08
C GLU A 71 -2.10 3.78 11.82
N ARG A 72 -2.89 3.24 10.88
CA ARG A 72 -2.81 1.84 10.50
C ARG A 72 -1.42 1.45 9.97
N LYS A 73 -0.78 2.33 9.19
CA LYS A 73 0.55 2.06 8.63
C LYS A 73 1.59 1.99 9.75
N THR A 74 1.51 2.89 10.73
CA THR A 74 2.38 2.91 11.91
C THR A 74 2.18 1.63 12.72
N GLU A 75 0.94 1.28 13.06
CA GLU A 75 0.63 0.02 13.77
C GLU A 75 1.16 -1.21 13.03
N MET A 76 0.96 -1.28 11.71
CA MET A 76 1.49 -2.38 10.89
C MET A 76 3.02 -2.41 10.84
N MET A 77 3.70 -1.25 10.89
CA MET A 77 5.16 -1.17 10.92
C MET A 77 5.72 -1.65 12.26
N GLU A 78 5.12 -1.21 13.36
CA GLU A 78 5.50 -1.63 14.71
C GLU A 78 5.32 -3.14 14.88
N GLN A 79 4.16 -3.67 14.49
CA GLN A 79 3.91 -5.12 14.53
C GLN A 79 4.92 -5.90 13.68
N ARG A 80 5.24 -5.41 12.48
CA ARG A 80 6.25 -6.04 11.62
C ARG A 80 7.64 -6.04 12.26
N SER A 81 8.00 -4.95 12.95
CA SER A 81 9.27 -4.89 13.68
C SER A 81 9.33 -5.94 14.78
N LEU A 82 8.28 -6.06 15.60
CA LEU A 82 8.22 -7.06 16.68
C LEU A 82 8.34 -8.49 16.14
N VAL A 83 7.67 -8.80 15.03
CA VAL A 83 7.78 -10.11 14.37
C VAL A 83 9.18 -10.34 13.83
N GLN A 84 9.79 -9.32 13.22
CA GLN A 84 11.15 -9.38 12.69
C GLN A 84 12.17 -9.66 13.81
N ASP A 85 12.10 -8.88 14.89
CA ASP A 85 13.01 -9.00 16.03
C ASP A 85 12.90 -10.41 16.65
N ALA A 86 11.69 -10.95 16.78
CA ALA A 86 11.48 -12.30 17.30
C ALA A 86 12.03 -13.41 16.39
N ILE A 87 11.98 -13.22 15.07
CA ILE A 87 12.57 -14.16 14.10
C ILE A 87 14.10 -14.08 14.17
N GLU A 88 14.68 -12.88 14.26
CA GLU A 88 16.12 -12.66 14.38
C GLU A 88 16.69 -13.18 15.70
N SER A 89 15.91 -13.13 16.78
CA SER A 89 16.30 -13.69 18.07
C SER A 89 15.96 -15.18 18.22
N GLU A 90 15.40 -15.81 17.18
CA GLU A 90 14.94 -17.21 17.20
C GLU A 90 13.98 -17.52 18.38
N ASP A 91 13.18 -16.52 18.80
CA ASP A 91 12.27 -16.63 19.94
C ASP A 91 10.84 -16.90 19.47
N TYR A 92 10.45 -18.18 19.54
CA TYR A 92 9.10 -18.63 19.17
C TYR A 92 7.98 -17.99 20.02
N GLN A 93 8.20 -17.78 21.31
CA GLN A 93 7.18 -17.21 22.21
C GLN A 93 6.99 -15.71 21.96
N ALA A 94 8.10 -14.99 21.73
CA ALA A 94 8.05 -13.60 21.29
C ALA A 94 7.36 -13.48 19.93
N TRP A 95 7.65 -14.40 19.00
CA TRP A 95 7.04 -14.42 17.68
C TRP A 95 5.53 -14.64 17.76
N LEU A 96 5.09 -15.63 18.56
CA LEU A 96 3.67 -15.93 18.78
C LEU A 96 2.93 -14.74 19.41
N SER A 97 3.59 -14.04 20.33
CA SER A 97 3.05 -12.83 20.96
C SER A 97 2.97 -11.66 19.96
N ALA A 98 3.94 -11.51 19.06
CA ALA A 98 4.01 -10.43 18.09
C ALA A 98 2.99 -10.55 16.94
N ILE A 99 2.70 -11.78 16.50
CA ILE A 99 1.66 -12.04 15.49
C ILE A 99 0.26 -11.84 16.07
N GLY A 100 0.06 -12.20 17.36
CA GLY A 100 -1.19 -12.01 18.09
C GLY A 100 -2.39 -12.71 17.45
N ASP A 101 -3.60 -12.29 17.83
CA ASP A 101 -4.87 -12.88 17.38
C ASP A 101 -5.31 -12.36 16.00
N ASN A 102 -4.42 -12.38 15.01
CA ASN A 102 -4.77 -11.94 13.66
C ASN A 102 -5.41 -13.10 12.87
N PRO A 103 -6.68 -13.00 12.44
CA PRO A 103 -7.35 -14.06 11.67
C PRO A 103 -6.64 -14.39 10.35
N ARG A 104 -5.82 -13.47 9.84
CA ARG A 104 -5.02 -13.70 8.62
C ARG A 104 -3.80 -14.60 8.87
N GLN A 105 -3.38 -14.76 10.13
CA GLN A 105 -2.22 -15.53 10.54
C GLN A 105 -2.59 -16.83 11.27
N GLU A 106 -3.89 -17.11 11.48
CA GLU A 106 -4.38 -18.35 12.10
C GLU A 106 -3.74 -19.60 11.46
N LYS A 107 -3.75 -19.69 10.13
CA LYS A 107 -3.09 -20.79 9.40
C LYS A 107 -1.58 -20.86 9.61
N LEU A 108 -0.93 -19.72 9.84
CA LEU A 108 0.51 -19.68 10.11
C LEU A 108 0.81 -20.24 11.50
N ILE A 109 -0.02 -19.89 12.49
CA ILE A 109 0.08 -20.34 13.89
C ILE A 109 -0.22 -21.84 14.00
N GLU A 110 -1.18 -22.35 13.22
CA GLU A 110 -1.51 -23.78 13.19
C GLU A 110 -0.36 -24.65 12.65
N VAL A 111 0.42 -24.09 11.73
CA VAL A 111 1.45 -24.82 10.98
C VAL A 111 2.83 -24.69 11.62
N ILE A 112 3.14 -23.50 12.16
CA ILE A 112 4.42 -23.22 12.79
C ILE A 112 4.32 -23.53 14.28
N THR A 113 5.09 -24.52 14.72
CA THR A 113 5.21 -24.96 16.10
C THR A 113 6.61 -24.63 16.63
N GLU A 114 6.80 -24.71 17.94
CA GLU A 114 8.12 -24.53 18.55
C GLU A 114 9.17 -25.48 17.96
N GLU A 115 8.77 -26.72 17.64
CA GLU A 115 9.65 -27.75 17.08
C GLU A 115 10.14 -27.44 15.66
N ASN A 116 9.34 -26.73 14.86
CA ASN A 116 9.67 -26.41 13.47
C ASN A 116 10.03 -24.93 13.26
N PHE A 117 10.02 -24.11 14.32
CA PHE A 117 10.28 -22.68 14.25
C PHE A 117 11.65 -22.35 13.65
N ALA A 118 12.69 -23.13 13.95
CA ALA A 118 14.01 -22.95 13.34
C ALA A 118 13.97 -23.07 11.80
N THR A 119 13.18 -24.01 11.26
CA THR A 119 12.98 -24.14 9.80
C THR A 119 12.23 -22.92 9.23
N PHE A 120 11.32 -22.33 10.01
CA PHE A 120 10.64 -21.09 9.63
C PHE A 120 11.60 -19.88 9.63
N VAL A 121 12.52 -19.78 10.59
CA VAL A 121 13.58 -18.76 10.62
C VAL A 121 14.48 -18.89 9.38
N GLU A 122 14.95 -20.10 9.06
CA GLU A 122 15.75 -20.35 7.85
C GLU A 122 15.00 -19.96 6.58
N MET A 123 13.70 -20.30 6.49
CA MET A 123 12.85 -19.91 5.36
C MET A 123 12.77 -18.39 5.25
N HIS A 124 12.64 -17.69 6.38
CA HIS A 124 12.57 -16.23 6.42
C HIS A 124 13.88 -15.58 5.98
N GLN A 125 15.02 -16.08 6.47
CA GLN A 125 16.35 -15.62 6.05
C GLN A 125 16.59 -15.84 4.55
N ALA A 126 16.22 -17.01 4.02
CA ALA A 126 16.31 -17.30 2.59
C ALA A 126 15.45 -16.32 1.76
N ARG A 127 14.29 -15.89 2.26
CA ARG A 127 13.50 -14.84 1.58
C ARG A 127 14.17 -13.47 1.64
N GLN A 128 14.82 -13.12 2.74
CA GLN A 128 15.53 -11.84 2.87
C GLN A 128 16.77 -11.75 1.97
N SER A 129 17.40 -12.89 1.67
CA SER A 129 18.55 -12.99 0.78
C SER A 129 18.19 -13.21 -0.69
N ASP A 130 16.91 -13.08 -1.05
CA ASP A 130 16.37 -13.38 -2.39
C ASP A 130 16.59 -14.84 -2.87
N ASP A 131 16.90 -15.76 -1.96
CA ASP A 131 16.96 -17.20 -2.23
C ASP A 131 15.55 -17.83 -2.17
N PHE A 132 14.77 -17.52 -3.21
CA PHE A 132 13.40 -18.00 -3.33
C PHE A 132 13.29 -19.53 -3.50
N GLU A 133 14.32 -20.19 -4.03
CA GLU A 133 14.31 -21.64 -4.22
C GLU A 133 14.42 -22.36 -2.86
N THR A 134 15.37 -21.95 -2.03
CA THR A 134 15.52 -22.47 -0.66
C THR A 134 14.30 -22.14 0.18
N ALA A 135 13.83 -20.89 0.12
CA ALA A 135 12.61 -20.48 0.81
C ALA A 135 11.38 -21.31 0.38
N GLN A 136 11.27 -21.68 -0.91
CA GLN A 136 10.17 -22.51 -1.39
C GLN A 136 10.24 -23.93 -0.81
N LYS A 137 11.41 -24.57 -0.87
CA LYS A 137 11.60 -25.93 -0.31
C LYS A 137 11.28 -25.98 1.19
N LEU A 138 11.72 -24.97 1.94
CA LEU A 138 11.42 -24.86 3.37
C LEU A 138 9.94 -24.60 3.63
N SER A 139 9.29 -23.77 2.79
CA SER A 139 7.85 -23.52 2.86
C SER A 139 7.04 -24.79 2.61
N GLU A 140 7.43 -25.62 1.64
CA GLU A 140 6.81 -26.92 1.35
C GLU A 140 7.01 -27.89 2.52
N LYS A 141 8.22 -27.97 3.07
CA LYS A 141 8.53 -28.78 4.27
C LYS A 141 7.68 -28.38 5.48
N LEU A 142 7.41 -27.09 5.64
CA LEU A 142 6.54 -26.57 6.69
C LEU A 142 5.07 -26.79 6.39
N GLY A 143 4.65 -27.17 5.17
CA GLY A 143 3.23 -27.26 4.81
C GLY A 143 2.57 -25.89 4.58
N LEU A 144 3.37 -24.84 4.39
CA LEU A 144 2.91 -23.47 4.08
C LEU A 144 2.61 -23.29 2.59
N GLU A 145 2.19 -24.35 1.89
CA GLU A 145 2.05 -24.34 0.43
C GLU A 145 1.21 -23.15 -0.05
N ARG A 146 1.74 -22.52 -1.10
CA ARG A 146 1.11 -21.37 -1.73
C ARG A 146 -0.20 -21.85 -2.36
N ASN A 147 -1.32 -21.64 -1.67
CA ASN A 147 -2.65 -21.83 -2.24
C ASN A 147 -2.64 -21.30 -3.68
N GLU A 148 -2.81 -22.19 -4.67
CA GLU A 148 -2.65 -21.92 -6.11
C GLU A 148 -3.55 -20.78 -6.63
N GLY A 149 -4.46 -20.27 -5.81
CA GLY A 149 -5.27 -19.07 -6.09
C GLY A 149 -4.55 -17.74 -5.96
N PHE A 150 -3.41 -17.64 -5.25
CA PHE A 150 -2.72 -16.35 -5.02
C PHE A 150 -1.83 -15.92 -6.18
N SER A 151 -1.24 -16.87 -6.92
CA SER A 151 -0.47 -16.62 -8.14
C SER A 151 -1.36 -16.18 -9.31
N LYS A 152 -2.62 -16.66 -9.39
CA LYS A 152 -3.58 -16.24 -10.44
C LYS A 152 -4.06 -14.79 -10.30
N ARG A 153 -4.01 -14.18 -9.11
CA ARG A 153 -4.44 -12.77 -8.91
C ARG A 153 -3.34 -11.73 -9.12
N MET A 154 -2.06 -12.12 -9.09
CA MET A 154 -0.94 -11.20 -9.38
C MET A 154 -0.85 -10.80 -10.87
N HIS A 155 -1.60 -11.46 -11.77
CA HIS A 155 -1.71 -11.04 -13.17
C HIS A 155 -2.66 -9.85 -13.41
N PHE A 156 -3.35 -9.33 -12.40
CA PHE A 156 -4.21 -8.14 -12.52
C PHE A 156 -3.45 -6.79 -12.49
N GLY A 157 -2.12 -6.80 -12.66
CA GLY A 157 -1.32 -5.59 -12.89
C GLY A 157 -1.04 -5.28 -14.38
N LYS A 158 -1.53 -6.10 -15.31
CA LYS A 158 -1.27 -5.97 -16.76
C LYS A 158 -2.55 -5.64 -17.56
N GLY A 159 -3.42 -4.81 -16.97
CA GLY A 159 -4.70 -4.39 -17.55
C GLY A 159 -4.77 -2.92 -18.03
N MET A 160 -3.67 -2.17 -18.00
CA MET A 160 -3.62 -0.76 -18.44
C MET A 160 -3.03 -0.57 -19.86
N ARG A 161 -3.34 -1.46 -20.82
CA ARG A 161 -2.85 -1.30 -22.20
C ARG A 161 -3.76 -1.87 -23.28
N SER A 162 -5.08 -1.71 -23.12
CA SER A 162 -6.04 -1.98 -24.20
C SER A 162 -7.11 -0.88 -24.25
N GLY A 163 -6.67 0.34 -24.56
CA GLY A 163 -7.56 1.48 -24.79
C GLY A 163 -6.98 2.52 -25.76
N MET A 164 -5.88 2.21 -26.46
CA MET A 164 -5.21 3.12 -27.38
C MET A 164 -5.11 2.49 -28.78
N LYS A 165 -6.29 2.22 -29.36
CA LYS A 165 -6.47 1.98 -30.79
C LYS A 165 -7.78 2.63 -31.23
N ASN A 166 -7.81 3.96 -31.27
CA ASN A 166 -8.55 4.66 -32.31
C ASN A 166 -8.11 6.12 -32.43
N CYS A 167 -6.92 6.32 -33.00
CA CYS A 167 -6.68 7.50 -33.81
C CYS A 167 -6.62 7.02 -35.27
N GLY A 168 -7.46 7.58 -36.14
CA GLY A 168 -7.32 7.49 -37.59
C GLY A 168 -8.48 6.81 -38.32
N LYS A 169 -9.54 7.57 -38.59
CA LYS A 169 -10.04 7.87 -39.93
C LYS A 169 -11.06 9.00 -39.88
#